data_AF-A0A2I1GJF9-F1
#
_entry.id   AF-A0A2I1GJF9-F1
#
_cell.length_a   1.000
_cell.length_b   1.000
_cell.length_c   1.000
_cell.angle_alpha   90.00
_cell.angle_beta   90.00
_cell.angle_gamma   90.00
#
_symmetry.space_group_name_H-M   'P 1'
#
loop_
_entity.id
_entity.type
_entity.pdbx_description
1 polymer ?
#
loop_
_entity_poly.entity_id
_entity_poly.type
_entity_poly.pdbx_seq_one_letter_code
_entity_poly.pdbx_strand_id
1 'polypeptide(L)'
;MAPELFLLQKYTKASDIYSVGMLMWEIFGGFPPFNDIPHDLSTISNIISGLRPPMLSEIPNEIQSLIKRCWNGDPSKRPTIEEILDVIKYQYRQILENEELSIAYDNEKKTYSGSRKANKPTNQTYHTSRILSLSEKDINKFVIPEDFDDENVDWE
;
A
#
# COMPACT_ATOMS: atom_id res chain seq x y z
N MET A 1 -2.30 -0.45 5.58
CA MET A 1 -2.68 -1.77 6.15
C MET A 1 -3.51 -2.51 5.13
N ALA A 2 -3.36 -3.84 5.04
CA ALA A 2 -4.15 -4.67 4.14
C ALA A 2 -5.62 -4.77 4.61
N PRO A 3 -6.59 -4.85 3.68
CA PRO A 3 -8.02 -4.81 4.00
C PRO A 3 -8.45 -5.94 4.95
N GLU A 4 -7.86 -7.13 4.81
CA GLU A 4 -8.18 -8.30 5.63
C GLU A 4 -7.80 -8.15 7.11
N LEU A 5 -6.80 -7.31 7.43
CA LEU A 5 -6.36 -7.09 8.80
C LEU A 5 -7.37 -6.26 9.61
N PHE A 6 -8.18 -5.44 8.94
CA PHE A 6 -9.30 -4.74 9.57
C PHE A 6 -10.44 -5.70 9.94
N LEU A 7 -10.47 -6.90 9.35
CA LEU A 7 -11.41 -7.98 9.67
C LEU A 7 -10.83 -8.96 10.72
N LEU A 8 -9.84 -8.52 11.49
CA LEU A 8 -9.17 -9.30 12.54
C LEU A 8 -8.50 -10.59 12.05
N GLN A 9 -8.14 -10.66 10.77
CA GLN A 9 -7.35 -11.79 10.25
C GLN A 9 -5.89 -11.69 10.69
N LYS A 10 -5.20 -12.84 10.73
CA LYS A 10 -3.77 -12.92 11.08
C LYS A 10 -2.92 -12.21 10.02
N TYR A 11 -1.80 -11.64 10.46
CA TYR A 11 -0.76 -11.15 9.56
C TYR A 11 -0.19 -12.28 8.73
N THR A 12 -0.05 -12.03 7.43
CA THR A 12 0.51 -12.99 6.47
C THR A 12 1.52 -12.30 5.57
N LYS A 13 2.37 -13.09 4.90
CA LYS A 13 3.24 -12.58 3.84
C LYS A 13 2.45 -11.81 2.78
N ALA A 14 1.24 -12.26 2.43
CA ALA A 14 0.38 -11.55 1.49
C ALA A 14 -0.08 -10.18 2.00
N SER A 15 -0.27 -10.00 3.31
CA SER A 15 -0.57 -8.70 3.93
C SER A 15 0.62 -7.74 3.88
N ASP A 16 1.85 -8.24 3.99
CA ASP A 16 3.07 -7.46 3.78
C ASP A 16 3.17 -7.01 2.32
N ILE A 17 2.88 -7.90 1.36
CA ILE A 17 2.86 -7.58 -0.07
C ILE A 17 1.89 -6.45 -0.41
N TYR A 18 0.72 -6.42 0.24
CA TYR A 18 -0.20 -5.28 0.10
C TYR A 18 0.44 -3.96 0.52
N SER A 19 1.13 -3.97 1.66
CA SER A 19 1.82 -2.79 2.19
C SER A 19 2.99 -2.38 1.29
N VAL A 20 3.71 -3.32 0.69
CA VAL A 20 4.71 -3.07 -0.35
C VAL A 20 4.09 -2.40 -1.57
N GLY A 21 2.90 -2.82 -2.01
CA GLY A 21 2.14 -2.17 -3.08
C GLY A 21 1.82 -0.70 -2.79
N MET A 22 1.34 -0.42 -1.57
CA MET A 22 1.07 0.95 -1.13
C MET A 22 2.33 1.80 -1.03
N LEU A 23 3.43 1.22 -0.53
CA LEU A 23 4.73 1.89 -0.45
C LEU A 23 5.29 2.21 -1.84
N MET A 24 5.18 1.28 -2.79
CA MET A 24 5.58 1.54 -4.19
C MET A 24 4.80 2.72 -4.76
N TRP A 25 3.47 2.75 -4.57
CA TRP A 25 2.65 3.87 -5.01
C TRP A 25 3.08 5.20 -4.36
N GLU A 26 3.35 5.20 -3.05
CA GLU A 26 3.84 6.38 -2.33
C GLU A 26 5.21 6.87 -2.83
N ILE A 27 6.11 5.96 -3.18
CA ILE A 27 7.43 6.31 -3.75
C ILE A 27 7.25 7.09 -5.06
N PHE A 28 6.36 6.64 -5.93
CA PHE A 28 6.10 7.31 -7.21
C PHE A 28 5.27 8.59 -7.04
N GLY A 29 4.27 8.59 -6.16
CA GLY A 29 3.44 9.77 -5.91
C GLY A 29 4.17 10.85 -5.13
N GLY A 30 5.10 10.48 -4.25
CA GLY A 30 5.79 11.41 -3.35
C GLY A 30 4.92 11.91 -2.20
N PHE A 31 3.74 11.33 -1.99
CA PHE A 31 2.82 11.63 -0.88
C PHE A 31 2.05 10.36 -0.47
N PRO A 32 1.51 10.31 0.76
CA PRO A 32 0.82 9.13 1.26
C PRO A 32 -0.44 8.77 0.44
N PRO A 33 -0.79 7.48 0.33
CA PRO A 33 -2.06 7.08 -0.28
C PRO A 33 -3.24 7.67 0.49
N PHE A 34 -4.26 8.12 -0.25
CA PHE A 34 -5.47 8.75 0.30
C PHE A 34 -5.20 10.06 1.09
N ASN A 35 -4.16 10.82 0.73
CA ASN A 35 -3.80 12.10 1.37
C ASN A 35 -4.86 13.22 1.23
N ASP A 36 -5.95 12.97 0.51
CA ASP A 36 -7.08 13.87 0.29
C ASP A 36 -8.35 13.44 1.04
N ILE A 37 -8.34 12.28 1.72
CA ILE A 37 -9.52 11.68 2.36
C ILE A 37 -9.30 11.60 3.89
N PRO A 38 -10.33 11.86 4.72
CA PRO A 38 -10.25 11.62 6.16
C PRO A 38 -9.93 10.15 6.49
N HIS A 39 -9.06 9.88 7.45
CA HIS A 39 -8.68 8.51 7.83
C HIS A 39 -9.62 7.91 8.89
N ASP A 40 -10.93 7.93 8.62
CA ASP A 40 -11.97 7.46 9.53
C ASP A 40 -12.47 6.04 9.16
N LEU A 41 -13.46 5.55 9.90
CA LEU A 41 -14.06 4.23 9.67
C LEU A 41 -14.73 4.11 8.29
N SER A 42 -15.21 5.22 7.72
CA SER A 42 -15.82 5.21 6.38
C SER A 42 -14.76 4.91 5.33
N THR A 43 -13.57 5.48 5.46
CA THR A 43 -12.43 5.22 4.57
C THR A 43 -11.95 3.78 4.69
N ILE A 44 -11.89 3.22 5.90
CA ILE A 44 -11.57 1.80 6.11
C ILE A 44 -12.60 0.90 5.42
N SER A 45 -13.89 1.17 5.61
CA SER A 45 -14.98 0.42 4.96
C SER A 45 -14.90 0.50 3.43
N ASN A 46 -14.57 1.67 2.88
CA ASN A 46 -14.36 1.84 1.45
C ASN A 46 -13.15 1.03 0.95
N ILE A 47 -12.03 1.00 1.68
CA ILE A 47 -10.84 0.21 1.32
C ILE A 47 -11.15 -1.29 1.29
N ILE A 48 -11.89 -1.79 2.29
CA ILE A 48 -12.38 -3.18 2.34
C ILE A 48 -13.28 -3.47 1.13
N SER A 49 -14.12 -2.51 0.76
CA SER A 49 -15.02 -2.58 -0.41
C SER A 49 -14.30 -2.44 -1.76
N GLY A 50 -12.99 -2.20 -1.78
CA GLY A 50 -12.20 -2.13 -3.01
C GLY A 50 -11.71 -0.73 -3.41
N LEU A 51 -11.87 0.29 -2.56
CA LEU A 51 -11.27 1.60 -2.79
C LEU A 51 -9.73 1.48 -2.88
N ARG A 52 -9.15 2.06 -3.93
CA ARG A 52 -7.70 2.11 -4.16
C ARG A 52 -7.28 3.52 -4.55
N PRO A 53 -6.01 3.91 -4.30
CA PRO A 53 -5.51 5.20 -4.76
C PRO A 53 -5.60 5.31 -6.30
N PRO A 54 -5.80 6.52 -6.84
CA PRO A 54 -5.77 6.72 -8.28
C PRO A 54 -4.40 6.34 -8.83
N MET A 55 -4.38 5.59 -9.95
CA MET A 55 -3.12 5.23 -10.59
C MET A 55 -2.53 6.46 -11.29
N LEU A 56 -1.24 6.70 -11.06
CA LEU A 56 -0.52 7.83 -11.65
C LEU A 56 -0.04 7.46 -13.04
N SER A 57 -0.31 8.32 -14.02
CA SER A 57 0.06 8.10 -15.44
C SER A 57 1.57 8.13 -15.68
N GLU A 58 2.31 8.75 -14.77
CA GLU A 58 3.76 8.91 -14.81
C GLU A 58 4.49 7.60 -14.46
N ILE A 59 3.81 6.64 -13.83
CA ILE A 59 4.37 5.34 -13.46
C ILE A 59 4.43 4.46 -14.73
N PRO A 60 5.55 3.79 -15.03
CA PRO A 60 5.62 2.83 -16.14
C PRO A 60 4.54 1.74 -16.04
N ASN A 61 3.95 1.34 -17.17
CA ASN A 61 2.81 0.42 -17.21
C ASN A 61 3.06 -0.91 -16.49
N GLU A 62 4.27 -1.45 -16.59
CA GLU A 62 4.69 -2.69 -15.95
C GLU A 62 4.67 -2.55 -14.42
N ILE A 63 5.11 -1.39 -13.92
CA ILE A 63 5.08 -1.07 -12.49
C ILE A 63 3.65 -0.78 -12.03
N GLN A 64 2.83 -0.09 -12.82
CA GLN A 64 1.40 0.08 -12.50
C GLN A 64 0.71 -1.27 -12.35
N SER A 65 0.98 -2.22 -13.25
CA SER A 65 0.45 -3.58 -13.19
C SER A 65 0.92 -4.31 -11.93
N LEU A 66 2.21 -4.18 -11.59
CA LEU A 66 2.78 -4.75 -10.38
C LEU A 66 2.13 -4.20 -9.10
N ILE A 67 1.98 -2.88 -8.98
CA ILE A 67 1.29 -2.22 -7.86
C ILE A 67 -0.15 -2.74 -7.77
N LYS A 68 -0.86 -2.85 -8.91
CA LYS A 68 -2.22 -3.38 -8.97
C LYS A 68 -2.34 -4.81 -8.44
N ARG A 69 -1.39 -5.68 -8.78
CA ARG A 69 -1.31 -7.04 -8.25
C ARG A 69 -1.02 -7.05 -6.75
N CYS A 70 -0.12 -6.19 -6.27
CA CYS A 70 0.27 -6.14 -4.85
C CYS A 70 -0.91 -5.78 -3.93
N TRP A 71 -1.74 -4.80 -4.30
CA TRP A 71 -2.89 -4.38 -3.49
C TRP A 71 -4.21 -5.06 -3.87
N ASN A 72 -4.17 -6.26 -4.46
CA ASN A 72 -5.37 -7.02 -4.80
C ASN A 72 -6.21 -7.29 -3.54
N GLY A 73 -7.54 -7.19 -3.67
CA GLY A 73 -8.47 -7.46 -2.56
C GLY A 73 -8.38 -8.91 -2.08
N ASP A 74 -8.09 -9.84 -3.00
CA ASP A 74 -7.86 -11.25 -2.70
C ASP A 74 -6.37 -11.49 -2.39
N PRO A 75 -6.00 -11.86 -1.14
CA PRO A 75 -4.61 -12.10 -0.77
C PRO A 75 -3.92 -13.18 -1.59
N SER A 76 -4.66 -14.17 -2.11
CA SER A 76 -4.11 -15.28 -2.90
C SER A 76 -3.65 -14.86 -4.31
N LYS A 77 -4.17 -13.74 -4.81
CA LYS A 77 -3.82 -13.18 -6.13
C LYS A 77 -2.64 -12.20 -6.06
N ARG A 78 -2.14 -11.92 -4.85
CA ARG A 78 -0.99 -11.04 -4.65
C ARG A 78 0.28 -11.79 -5.05
N PRO A 79 1.26 -11.09 -5.65
CA PRO A 79 2.51 -11.71 -6.08
C PRO A 79 3.34 -12.14 -4.87
N THR A 80 4.29 -13.04 -5.09
CA THR A 80 5.34 -13.29 -4.09
C THR A 80 6.40 -12.17 -4.14
N ILE A 81 7.22 -12.09 -3.09
CA ILE A 81 8.29 -11.08 -3.06
C ILE A 81 9.34 -11.36 -4.14
N GLU A 82 9.56 -12.62 -4.50
CA GLU A 82 10.46 -13.05 -5.57
C GLU A 82 9.96 -12.52 -6.93
N GLU A 83 8.67 -12.67 -7.23
CA GLU A 83 8.08 -12.12 -8.46
C GLU A 83 8.22 -10.59 -8.53
N ILE A 84 7.99 -9.89 -7.41
CA ILE A 84 8.18 -8.44 -7.33
C ILE A 84 9.64 -8.08 -7.64
N LEU A 85 10.60 -8.77 -7.02
CA LEU A 85 12.02 -8.51 -7.20
C LEU A 85 12.46 -8.76 -8.64
N ASP A 86 11.94 -9.79 -9.30
CA ASP A 86 12.28 -10.10 -10.68
C ASP A 86 11.79 -9.01 -11.64
N VAL A 87 10.56 -8.51 -11.44
CA VAL A 87 10.04 -7.38 -12.21
C VAL A 87 10.86 -6.12 -11.98
N ILE A 88 11.17 -5.77 -10.73
CA ILE A 88 11.95 -4.57 -10.39
C ILE A 88 13.36 -4.67 -10.97
N LYS A 89 14.03 -5.82 -10.85
CA LYS A 89 15.37 -6.04 -11.41
C LYS A 89 15.36 -5.94 -12.93
N TYR A 90 14.33 -6.48 -13.58
CA TYR A 90 14.18 -6.35 -15.03
C TYR A 90 14.08 -4.88 -15.44
N GLN A 91 13.18 -4.12 -14.81
CA GLN A 91 13.00 -2.69 -15.08
C GLN A 91 14.29 -1.89 -14.81
N TYR A 92 14.98 -2.17 -13.71
CA TYR A 92 16.24 -1.53 -13.37
C TYR A 92 17.33 -1.78 -14.43
N ARG A 93 17.45 -3.02 -14.96
CA ARG A 93 18.39 -3.33 -16.05
C ARG A 93 18.06 -2.57 -17.33
N GLN A 94 16.78 -2.46 -17.69
CA GLN A 94 16.37 -1.71 -18.88
C GLN A 94 16.77 -0.22 -18.79
N ILE A 95 16.71 0.36 -17.59
CA ILE A 95 17.17 1.75 -17.36
C ILE A 95 18.69 1.87 -17.52
N LEU A 96 19.46 0.91 -17.00
CA LEU A 96 20.93 0.95 -17.07
C LEU A 96 21.47 0.69 -18.48
N GLU A 97 20.81 -0.15 -19.26
CA GLU A 97 21.18 -0.47 -20.64
C GLU A 97 20.84 0.67 -21.61
N ASN A 98 20.00 1.63 -21.19
CA ASN A 98 19.67 2.80 -21.97
C ASN A 98 20.55 3.99 -21.56
N GLU A 99 21.51 4.34 -22.43
CA GLU A 99 22.50 5.40 -22.18
C GLU A 99 21.86 6.75 -21.85
N GLU A 100 20.75 7.12 -22.51
CA GLU A 100 20.03 8.38 -22.24
C GLU A 100 19.32 8.38 -20.87
N LEU A 101 18.70 7.26 -20.49
CA LEU A 101 18.03 7.13 -19.18
C LEU A 101 19.03 7.00 -18.03
N SER A 102 20.19 6.38 -18.26
CA SER A 102 21.26 6.27 -17.27
C SER A 102 21.82 7.66 -16.89
N ILE A 103 22.02 8.53 -17.88
CA ILE A 103 22.49 9.91 -17.68
C ILE A 103 21.43 10.74 -16.92
N ALA A 104 20.14 10.56 -17.24
CA ALA A 104 19.06 11.22 -16.52
C ALA A 104 19.01 10.79 -15.04
N TYR A 105 19.14 9.49 -14.76
CA TYR A 105 19.17 8.96 -13.39
C TYR A 105 20.33 9.52 -12.56
N ASP A 106 21.54 9.58 -13.13
CA ASP A 106 22.71 10.13 -12.46
C ASP A 106 22.62 11.64 -12.21
N ASN A 107 21.93 12.37 -13.08
CA ASN A 107 21.66 13.80 -12.92
C ASN A 107 20.59 14.05 -11.85
N GLU A 108 19.51 13.27 -11.81
CA GLU A 108 18.49 13.39 -10.77
C GLU A 108 19.06 13.07 -9.38
N LYS A 109 19.94 12.07 -9.26
CA LYS A 109 20.63 11.70 -8.00
C LYS A 109 21.35 12.89 -7.33
N LYS A 110 21.88 13.83 -8.13
CA LYS A 110 22.53 15.06 -7.66
C LYS A 110 21.52 16.12 -7.17
N THR A 111 20.28 16.08 -7.65
CA THR A 111 19.22 17.06 -7.32
C THR A 111 18.38 16.69 -6.09
N TYR A 112 18.36 15.41 -5.66
CA TYR A 112 17.61 14.97 -4.47
C TYR A 112 18.12 15.53 -3.12
N SER A 113 19.14 16.41 -3.11
CA SER A 113 19.50 17.22 -1.94
C SER A 113 18.62 18.45 -1.73
N GLY A 114 17.71 18.77 -2.67
CA GLY A 114 16.82 19.94 -2.62
C GLY A 114 15.34 19.58 -2.42
N SER A 115 14.83 19.90 -1.22
CA SER A 115 13.41 20.01 -0.79
C SER A 115 12.30 19.59 -1.78
N ARG A 116 11.61 18.47 -1.51
CA ARG A 116 10.32 18.14 -2.13
C ARG A 116 9.25 19.12 -1.65
N LYS A 117 8.52 19.76 -2.56
CA LYS A 117 7.31 20.51 -2.22
C LYS A 117 6.20 19.51 -1.89
N ALA A 118 5.99 19.27 -0.60
CA ALA A 118 4.81 18.55 -0.13
C ALA A 118 3.55 19.35 -0.47
N ASN A 119 2.56 18.70 -1.08
CA ASN A 119 1.21 19.25 -1.11
C ASN A 119 0.74 19.40 0.33
N LYS A 120 0.19 20.57 0.69
CA LYS A 120 -0.27 20.80 2.06
C LYS A 120 -1.35 19.77 2.39
N PRO A 121 -1.17 18.94 3.43
CA PRO A 121 -2.23 18.06 3.91
C PRO A 121 -3.46 18.91 4.26
N THR A 122 -4.65 18.41 3.97
CA THR A 122 -5.87 19.07 4.46
C THR A 122 -5.96 18.88 5.97
N ASN A 123 -6.67 19.76 6.69
CA ASN A 123 -6.76 19.72 8.17
C ASN A 123 -7.38 18.42 8.74
N GLN A 124 -7.81 17.48 7.89
CA GLN A 124 -8.43 16.20 8.26
C GLN A 124 -7.55 14.98 7.93
N THR A 125 -6.39 15.16 7.27
CA THR A 125 -5.44 14.09 6.98
C THR A 125 -4.38 14.04 8.09
N TYR A 126 -4.62 13.21 9.09
CA TYR A 126 -3.70 12.98 10.21
C TYR A 126 -2.78 11.78 9.91
N HIS A 127 -1.53 12.05 9.55
CA HIS A 127 -0.49 11.04 9.26
C HIS A 127 0.24 10.51 10.50
N THR A 128 -0.33 10.71 11.70
CA THR A 128 0.28 10.26 12.95
C THR A 128 -0.23 8.87 13.32
N SER A 129 0.66 7.98 13.75
CA SER A 129 0.36 6.65 14.30
C SER A 129 -0.59 6.74 15.52
N ARG A 130 -1.89 6.89 15.28
CA ARG A 130 -2.92 6.76 16.32
C ARG A 130 -3.51 5.37 16.24
N ILE A 131 -3.58 4.70 17.38
CA ILE A 131 -4.45 3.55 17.56
C ILE A 131 -5.87 4.05 17.27
N LEU A 132 -6.54 3.46 16.28
CA LEU A 132 -7.97 3.69 16.05
C LEU A 132 -8.70 3.17 17.29
N SER A 133 -9.14 4.07 18.17
CA SER A 133 -9.96 3.72 19.32
C SER A 133 -11.35 3.34 18.81
N LEU A 134 -11.52 2.08 18.43
CA LEU A 134 -12.81 1.52 18.02
C LEU A 134 -13.70 1.41 19.25
N SER A 135 -14.94 1.89 19.17
CA SER A 135 -15.95 1.63 20.21
C SER A 135 -16.61 0.26 19.96
N GLU A 136 -17.15 -0.37 21.00
CA GLU A 136 -17.84 -1.66 20.89
C GLU A 136 -18.99 -1.65 19.86
N LYS A 137 -19.59 -0.49 19.61
CA LYS A 137 -20.64 -0.31 18.60
C LYS A 137 -20.12 -0.36 17.16
N ASP A 138 -18.87 0.02 16.94
CA ASP A 138 -18.22 -0.01 15.63
C ASP A 138 -17.78 -1.43 15.26
N ILE A 139 -17.38 -2.22 16.26
CA ILE A 139 -17.00 -3.64 16.11
C ILE A 139 -18.23 -4.50 15.77
N ASN A 140 -19.36 -4.25 16.45
CA ASN A 140 -20.62 -4.97 16.19
C ASN A 140 -21.22 -4.71 14.79
N LYS A 141 -20.69 -3.73 14.05
CA LYS A 141 -21.08 -3.49 12.65
C LYS A 141 -20.36 -4.43 11.66
N PHE A 142 -19.29 -5.09 12.10
CA PHE A 142 -18.47 -6.05 11.33
C PHE A 142 -18.83 -7.52 11.62
N VAL A 143 -20.00 -7.79 12.25
CA VAL A 143 -20.54 -9.11 12.66
C VAL A 143 -19.79 -10.32 12.09
N ILE A 144 -18.97 -10.94 12.96
CA ILE A 144 -18.39 -12.27 12.75
C ILE A 144 -19.46 -13.29 13.19
N PRO A 145 -19.75 -14.36 12.41
CA PRO A 145 -20.62 -15.46 12.85
C PRO A 145 -20.11 -16.11 14.14
N GLU A 146 -21.03 -16.60 14.99
CA GLU A 146 -20.83 -17.01 16.39
C GLU A 146 -19.87 -18.20 16.67
N ASP A 147 -19.04 -18.64 15.72
CA ASP A 147 -18.26 -19.89 15.82
C ASP A 147 -16.73 -19.69 16.06
N PHE A 148 -16.28 -18.55 16.60
CA PHE A 148 -14.85 -18.34 16.91
C PHE A 148 -14.51 -18.80 18.34
N ASP A 149 -14.15 -20.08 18.48
CA ASP A 149 -13.64 -20.67 19.74
C ASP A 149 -12.17 -20.26 19.98
N ASP A 150 -11.96 -19.42 20.98
CA ASP A 150 -10.65 -18.85 21.38
C ASP A 150 -9.78 -19.83 22.19
N GLU A 151 -10.29 -21.03 22.51
CA GLU A 151 -9.63 -21.99 23.40
C GLU A 151 -8.60 -22.91 22.72
N ASN A 152 -8.38 -22.81 21.40
CA ASN A 152 -7.58 -23.81 20.66
C ASN A 152 -6.44 -23.23 19.79
N VAL A 153 -5.94 -22.03 20.11
CA VAL A 153 -4.78 -21.46 19.39
C VAL A 153 -3.48 -21.85 20.09
N ASP A 154 -2.83 -22.88 19.53
CA ASP A 154 -1.44 -23.24 19.84
C ASP A 154 -0.49 -22.18 19.24
N TRP A 155 0.49 -21.72 20.02
CA TRP A 155 1.35 -20.57 19.71
C TRP A 155 2.78 -20.95 19.30
N GLU A 156 2.98 -22.11 18.65
CA GLU A 156 4.26 -22.46 18.03
C GLU A 156 4.44 -21.92 16.60
#